data_AF-A0A0S2JHT6-F1
#
_entry.id   AF-A0A0S2JHT6-F1
#
_cell.length_a   1.000
_cell.length_b   1.000
_cell.length_c   1.000
_cell.angle_alpha   90.00
_cell.angle_beta   90.00
_cell.angle_gamma   90.00
#
_symmetry.space_group_name_H-M   'P 1'
#
loop_
_entity.id
_entity.type
_entity.pdbx_description
1 polymer ?
#
loop_
_entity_poly.entity_id
_entity_poly.type
_entity_poly.pdbx_seq_one_letter_code
_entity_poly.pdbx_strand_id
1 'polypeptide(L)'
;MALISKLFIKKRGLDKLKNNLKGKANELLSRTFDQHVTLAVTGLSRSGKTAFITSLVNQLINEGNGTKLSFFDPVHNGTFIAAKRVPQKHFHVPRFDYDAAISALTAEQPNWPEPTHGISELRLSIRYQPKSSILKYATDMATLTLDITDYPGEWLLDLPMLKQTYQQWSQQTYDLMTRAPRAELSKSFLAKLALIDPLASASEELLGELAQEYTALLYTFRYDLGLSVIQPGRFILPGELAGAPILEFFPFPALASIDGNAYQNAPDDSFVGMLRSRYLEYKEQVVRKFYREHFLRFDRQIVLADCLTPLNKGRESFADLELAMSMILQSYSYGKSGLFSRLFSPKIDKLLFCATKADHVTPEQHAPMVALLNQLIHQNKHHISYEAVQIKTLAIAAVKATTSGVSKYKGADIPVIQGQRLAQREGKGATEVFGQKITVFPGAVPNQLPQENYWRSNTFNFIAFAPLSDLTKHQCLPHIRMDQVLQFLLADKMI
;
A
#
# COMPACT_ATOMS: atom_id res chain seq x y z
N MET A 1 2.76 66.83 -35.23
CA MET A 1 3.26 65.51 -34.79
C MET A 1 2.82 65.06 -33.38
N ALA A 2 2.22 65.90 -32.53
CA ALA A 2 1.90 65.53 -31.13
C ALA A 2 0.54 64.81 -30.90
N LEU A 3 -0.35 64.74 -31.89
CA LEU A 3 -1.65 64.05 -31.74
C LEU A 3 -1.63 62.55 -32.10
N ILE A 4 -0.64 62.09 -32.87
CA ILE A 4 -0.57 60.68 -33.31
C ILE A 4 0.05 59.78 -32.22
N SER A 5 0.87 60.32 -31.31
CA SER A 5 1.50 59.54 -30.23
C SER A 5 0.52 59.18 -29.10
N LYS A 6 -0.45 60.05 -28.77
CA LYS A 6 -1.43 59.80 -27.70
C LYS A 6 -2.44 58.69 -28.03
N LEU A 7 -2.80 58.50 -29.31
CA LEU A 7 -3.69 57.40 -29.72
C LEU A 7 -2.99 56.03 -29.69
N PHE A 8 -1.71 55.96 -30.05
CA PHE A 8 -0.94 54.71 -30.02
C PHE A 8 -0.63 54.22 -28.60
N ILE A 9 -0.41 55.14 -27.65
CA ILE A 9 -0.17 54.82 -26.23
C ILE A 9 -1.45 54.29 -25.56
N LYS A 10 -2.63 54.85 -25.89
CA LYS A 10 -3.92 54.35 -25.39
C LYS A 10 -4.25 52.95 -25.90
N LYS A 11 -3.94 52.64 -27.18
CA LYS A 11 -4.17 51.30 -27.78
C LYS A 11 -3.31 50.22 -27.12
N ARG A 12 -2.01 50.47 -26.94
CA ARG A 12 -1.08 49.54 -26.24
C ARG A 12 -1.46 49.29 -24.78
N GLY A 13 -1.99 50.30 -24.08
CA GLY A 13 -2.51 50.17 -22.72
C GLY A 13 -3.77 49.30 -22.64
N LEU A 14 -4.71 49.47 -23.58
CA LEU A 14 -5.91 48.65 -23.69
C LEU A 14 -5.62 47.20 -24.09
N ASP A 15 -4.64 46.96 -24.97
CA ASP A 15 -4.26 45.60 -25.37
C ASP A 15 -3.54 44.86 -24.23
N LYS A 16 -2.70 45.55 -23.44
CA LYS A 16 -2.13 44.99 -22.20
C LYS A 16 -3.20 44.68 -21.16
N LEU A 17 -4.21 45.54 -20.99
CA LEU A 17 -5.33 45.29 -20.07
C LEU A 17 -6.21 44.13 -20.53
N LYS A 18 -6.53 44.04 -21.83
CA LYS A 18 -7.25 42.91 -22.42
C LYS A 18 -6.47 41.60 -22.29
N ASN A 19 -5.15 41.61 -22.50
CA ASN A 19 -4.32 40.42 -22.36
C ASN A 19 -4.16 39.99 -20.90
N ASN A 20 -4.07 40.94 -19.95
CA ASN A 20 -4.07 40.62 -18.52
C ASN A 20 -5.43 40.12 -18.02
N LEU A 21 -6.53 40.68 -18.51
CA LEU A 21 -7.88 40.21 -18.20
C LEU A 21 -8.16 38.84 -18.82
N LYS A 22 -7.75 38.59 -20.06
CA LYS A 22 -7.79 37.26 -20.68
C LYS A 22 -6.90 36.26 -19.94
N GLY A 23 -5.70 36.65 -19.51
CA GLY A 23 -4.82 35.81 -18.71
C GLY A 23 -5.44 35.42 -17.38
N LYS A 24 -6.02 36.37 -16.64
CA LYS A 24 -6.73 36.11 -15.38
C LYS A 24 -8.04 35.33 -15.56
N ALA A 25 -8.79 35.59 -16.63
CA ALA A 25 -10.00 34.84 -16.95
C ALA A 25 -9.68 33.40 -17.37
N ASN A 26 -8.63 33.19 -18.16
CA ASN A 26 -8.13 31.86 -18.49
C ASN A 26 -7.57 31.13 -17.28
N GLU A 27 -6.93 31.83 -16.33
CA GLU A 27 -6.46 31.23 -15.07
C GLU A 27 -7.62 30.85 -14.13
N LEU A 28 -8.70 31.65 -14.10
CA LEU A 28 -9.92 31.32 -13.35
C LEU A 28 -10.72 30.19 -14.02
N LEU A 29 -10.80 30.17 -15.34
CA LEU A 29 -11.41 29.08 -16.10
C LEU A 29 -10.58 27.79 -15.99
N SER A 30 -9.26 27.86 -16.10
CA SER A 30 -8.38 26.70 -15.90
C SER A 30 -8.51 26.11 -14.50
N ARG A 31 -8.66 26.95 -13.46
CA ARG A 31 -8.94 26.49 -12.08
C ARG A 31 -10.29 25.78 -11.92
N THR A 32 -11.25 26.05 -12.80
CA THR A 32 -12.56 25.35 -12.81
C THR A 32 -12.46 23.97 -13.50
N PHE A 33 -11.37 23.75 -14.23
CA PHE A 33 -11.08 22.55 -14.99
C PHE A 33 -9.92 21.72 -14.44
N ASP A 34 -9.35 22.12 -13.31
CA ASP A 34 -8.31 21.37 -12.63
C ASP A 34 -8.85 20.00 -12.23
N GLN A 35 -8.28 18.96 -12.82
CA GLN A 35 -8.64 17.60 -12.46
C GLN A 35 -7.95 17.24 -11.15
N HIS A 36 -8.65 16.50 -10.31
CA HIS A 36 -8.13 16.04 -9.03
C HIS A 36 -8.24 14.53 -8.96
N VAL A 37 -7.18 13.89 -8.51
CA VAL A 37 -7.15 12.45 -8.21
C VAL A 37 -6.54 12.27 -6.84
N THR A 38 -7.26 11.59 -5.95
CA THR A 38 -6.71 11.07 -4.70
C THR A 38 -6.39 9.58 -4.85
N LEU A 39 -5.10 9.28 -4.93
CA LEU A 39 -4.54 7.94 -5.03
C LEU A 39 -4.15 7.42 -3.64
N ALA A 40 -4.83 6.37 -3.20
CA ALA A 40 -4.42 5.58 -2.06
C ALA A 40 -3.36 4.54 -2.43
N VAL A 41 -2.28 4.50 -1.66
CA VAL A 41 -1.23 3.50 -1.78
C VAL A 41 -1.17 2.70 -0.49
N THR A 42 -1.43 1.41 -0.62
CA THR A 42 -1.32 0.47 0.49
C THR A 42 -0.61 -0.80 0.04
N GLY A 43 -0.30 -1.68 0.99
CA GLY A 43 0.25 -2.98 0.68
C GLY A 43 0.54 -3.77 1.93
N LEU A 44 0.65 -5.08 1.74
CA LEU A 44 1.01 -6.00 2.82
C LEU A 44 2.45 -5.78 3.27
N SER A 45 2.80 -6.39 4.40
CA SER A 45 4.14 -6.30 5.00
C SER A 45 5.24 -6.48 3.95
N ARG A 46 6.24 -5.58 3.94
CA ARG A 46 7.42 -5.61 3.06
C ARG A 46 7.12 -5.58 1.55
N SER A 47 5.94 -5.10 1.14
CA SER A 47 5.56 -4.92 -0.26
C SER A 47 6.28 -3.79 -1.01
N GLY A 48 7.08 -2.96 -0.33
CA GLY A 48 7.86 -1.90 -0.99
C GLY A 48 7.10 -0.61 -1.26
N LYS A 49 6.12 -0.27 -0.42
CA LYS A 49 5.30 0.95 -0.52
C LYS A 49 6.10 2.26 -0.61
N THR A 50 7.07 2.47 0.28
CA THR A 50 7.92 3.67 0.26
C THR A 50 8.71 3.76 -1.07
N ALA A 51 9.29 2.65 -1.53
CA ALA A 51 10.02 2.58 -2.80
C ALA A 51 9.08 2.82 -4.00
N PHE A 52 7.84 2.32 -3.95
CA PHE A 52 6.82 2.57 -4.97
C PHE A 52 6.46 4.05 -5.10
N ILE A 53 6.11 4.72 -3.99
CA ILE A 53 5.74 6.14 -4.01
C ILE A 53 6.93 6.98 -4.46
N THR A 54 8.13 6.68 -3.95
CA THR A 54 9.37 7.34 -4.36
C THR A 54 9.59 7.22 -5.86
N SER A 55 9.44 6.02 -6.42
CA SER A 55 9.54 5.81 -7.86
C SER A 55 8.47 6.57 -8.63
N LEU A 56 7.19 6.44 -8.26
CA LEU A 56 6.08 7.12 -8.93
C LEU A 56 6.31 8.63 -9.03
N VAL A 57 6.73 9.24 -7.91
CA VAL A 57 7.05 10.67 -7.83
C VAL A 57 8.29 11.01 -8.65
N ASN A 58 9.35 10.21 -8.56
CA ASN A 58 10.58 10.40 -9.32
C ASN A 58 10.34 10.33 -10.84
N GLN A 59 9.59 9.33 -11.33
CA GLN A 59 9.25 9.16 -12.75
C GLN A 59 8.54 10.40 -13.31
N LEU A 60 7.56 10.94 -12.57
CA LEU A 60 6.77 12.09 -13.01
C LEU A 60 7.57 13.38 -13.01
N ILE A 61 8.43 13.59 -11.99
CA ILE A 61 9.20 14.83 -11.86
C ILE A 61 10.39 14.88 -12.82
N ASN A 62 11.04 13.73 -13.04
CA ASN A 62 12.25 13.63 -13.87
C ASN A 62 11.97 13.13 -15.29
N GLU A 63 10.71 13.13 -15.73
CA GLU A 63 10.33 12.78 -17.09
C GLU A 63 11.17 13.58 -18.11
N GLY A 64 11.63 12.92 -19.18
CA GLY A 64 12.60 13.46 -20.13
C GLY A 64 14.07 13.16 -19.81
N ASN A 65 14.41 12.75 -18.57
CA ASN A 65 15.78 12.46 -18.14
C ASN A 65 16.00 10.95 -17.87
N GLY A 66 16.01 10.13 -18.92
CA GLY A 66 16.42 8.71 -18.85
C GLY A 66 15.33 7.71 -19.23
N THR A 67 14.92 6.85 -18.28
CA THR A 67 13.96 5.75 -18.51
C THR A 67 12.63 6.29 -19.05
N LYS A 68 12.18 5.77 -20.20
CA LYS A 68 10.99 6.27 -20.89
C LYS A 68 9.72 5.68 -20.30
N LEU A 69 8.72 6.53 -20.06
CA LEU A 69 7.36 6.13 -19.71
C LEU A 69 6.54 5.78 -20.96
N SER A 70 7.05 4.85 -21.78
CA SER A 70 6.54 4.61 -23.14
C SER A 70 5.10 4.11 -23.21
N PHE A 71 4.63 3.40 -22.18
CA PHE A 71 3.23 2.93 -22.10
C PHE A 71 2.27 3.92 -21.43
N PHE A 72 2.75 5.10 -21.03
CA PHE A 72 1.93 6.15 -20.45
C PHE A 72 1.54 7.15 -21.55
N ASP A 73 0.28 7.11 -21.98
CA ASP A 73 -0.22 7.83 -23.15
C ASP A 73 0.12 9.32 -23.17
N PRO A 74 0.04 10.08 -22.06
CA PRO A 74 0.44 11.48 -22.08
C PRO A 74 1.90 11.69 -22.47
N VAL A 75 2.81 10.82 -22.03
CA VAL A 75 4.23 10.89 -22.40
C VAL A 75 4.42 10.36 -23.82
N HIS A 76 3.83 9.21 -24.15
CA HIS A 76 3.91 8.59 -25.47
C HIS A 76 3.45 9.54 -26.58
N ASN A 77 2.35 10.26 -26.35
CA ASN A 77 1.75 11.19 -27.31
C ASN A 77 2.33 12.61 -27.24
N GLY A 78 3.36 12.85 -26.43
CA GLY A 78 4.00 14.15 -26.26
C GLY A 78 3.09 15.24 -25.68
N THR A 79 2.07 14.87 -24.89
CA THR A 79 1.19 15.84 -24.23
C THR A 79 1.57 16.11 -22.77
N PHE A 80 2.38 15.25 -22.15
CA PHE A 80 2.95 15.52 -20.85
C PHE A 80 3.92 16.70 -20.94
N ILE A 81 3.79 17.68 -20.03
CA ILE A 81 4.65 18.86 -20.01
C ILE A 81 5.66 18.80 -18.86
N ALA A 82 5.18 18.67 -17.63
CA ALA A 82 6.02 18.60 -16.44
C ALA A 82 5.19 18.21 -15.21
N ALA A 83 5.84 17.64 -14.19
CA ALA A 83 5.26 17.53 -12.86
C ALA A 83 6.14 18.20 -11.80
N LYS A 84 5.52 18.68 -10.72
CA LYS A 84 6.23 19.19 -9.54
C LYS A 84 5.51 18.87 -8.25
N ARG A 85 6.28 18.71 -7.17
CA ARG A 85 5.75 18.67 -5.80
C ARG A 85 5.18 20.03 -5.44
N VAL A 86 4.01 20.03 -4.82
CA VAL A 86 3.35 21.23 -4.29
C VAL A 86 2.94 20.98 -2.83
N PRO A 87 2.70 22.02 -2.02
CA PRO A 87 2.26 21.86 -0.64
C PRO A 87 0.99 21.00 -0.53
N GLN A 88 0.96 20.10 0.46
CA GLN A 88 -0.20 19.26 0.74
C GLN A 88 -1.37 20.08 1.29
N LYS A 89 -2.57 19.51 1.23
CA LYS A 89 -3.81 20.16 1.69
C LYS A 89 -4.06 19.98 3.19
N HIS A 90 -3.78 18.79 3.73
CA HIS A 90 -4.11 18.43 5.11
C HIS A 90 -2.88 18.60 6.01
N PHE A 91 -2.83 19.67 6.80
CA PHE A 91 -1.67 19.94 7.68
C PHE A 91 -1.62 19.09 8.95
N HIS A 92 -2.69 18.34 9.26
CA HIS A 92 -2.73 17.39 10.38
C HIS A 92 -2.20 15.99 10.01
N VAL A 93 -1.94 15.74 8.72
CA VAL A 93 -1.37 14.47 8.24
C VAL A 93 0.12 14.66 7.98
N PRO A 94 1.01 13.77 8.43
CA PRO A 94 2.43 13.85 8.12
C PRO A 94 2.71 13.87 6.61
N ARG A 95 3.75 14.60 6.20
CA ARG A 95 4.20 14.59 4.79
C ARG A 95 4.99 13.32 4.50
N PHE A 96 4.82 12.73 3.32
CA PHE A 96 5.70 11.69 2.83
C PHE A 96 7.12 12.23 2.58
N ASP A 97 8.13 11.60 3.18
CA ASP A 97 9.52 12.04 3.09
C ASP A 97 10.23 11.52 1.83
N TYR A 98 9.82 12.06 0.68
CA TYR A 98 10.46 11.77 -0.61
C TYR A 98 11.96 12.09 -0.61
N ASP A 99 12.38 13.14 0.08
CA ASP A 99 13.76 13.63 0.03
C ASP A 99 14.71 12.68 0.77
N ALA A 100 14.30 12.15 1.93
CA ALA A 100 15.03 11.08 2.59
C ALA A 100 15.03 9.79 1.75
N ALA A 101 13.87 9.40 1.20
CA ALA A 101 13.76 8.16 0.42
C ALA A 101 14.62 8.16 -0.85
N ILE A 102 14.62 9.25 -1.61
CA ILE A 102 15.50 9.36 -2.80
C ILE A 102 16.97 9.43 -2.38
N SER A 103 17.29 10.10 -1.26
CA SER A 103 18.67 10.16 -0.77
C SER A 103 19.19 8.80 -0.34
N ALA A 104 18.35 7.94 0.25
CA ALA A 104 18.72 6.57 0.58
C ALA A 104 19.07 5.75 -0.67
N LEU A 105 18.32 5.90 -1.76
CA LEU A 105 18.54 5.19 -3.02
C LEU A 105 19.73 5.72 -3.84
N THR A 106 20.13 6.98 -3.62
CA THR A 106 21.21 7.65 -4.38
C THR A 106 22.43 7.96 -3.50
N ALA A 107 22.53 7.36 -2.31
CA ALA A 107 23.70 7.51 -1.47
C ALA A 107 24.89 6.76 -2.09
N GLU A 108 26.12 7.09 -1.68
CA GLU A 108 27.32 6.33 -2.06
C GLU A 108 27.20 4.84 -1.69
N GLN A 109 26.50 4.58 -0.58
CA GLN A 109 26.02 3.27 -0.18
C GLN A 109 24.48 3.27 -0.22
N PRO A 110 23.85 2.91 -1.35
CA PRO A 110 22.40 2.90 -1.48
C PRO A 110 21.70 1.92 -0.54
N ASN A 111 20.67 2.37 0.16
CA ASN A 111 19.82 1.51 0.97
C ASN A 111 18.36 1.65 0.54
N TRP A 112 17.57 0.62 0.81
CA TRP A 112 16.13 0.73 0.62
C TRP A 112 15.55 1.79 1.56
N PRO A 113 14.62 2.65 1.10
CA PRO A 113 13.99 3.64 1.95
C PRO A 113 13.26 3.03 3.15
N GLU A 114 13.33 3.70 4.29
CA GLU A 114 12.67 3.26 5.52
C GLU A 114 11.14 3.08 5.32
N PRO A 115 10.55 2.00 5.87
CA PRO A 115 9.10 1.82 5.87
C PRO A 115 8.38 2.94 6.63
N THR A 116 7.21 3.34 6.13
CA THR A 116 6.34 4.29 6.84
C THR A 116 5.70 3.65 8.08
N HIS A 117 5.67 4.40 9.19
CA HIS A 117 5.11 3.96 10.48
C HIS A 117 3.64 4.40 10.70
N GLY A 118 3.04 5.09 9.74
CA GLY A 118 1.69 5.63 9.82
C GLY A 118 1.24 6.18 8.48
N ILE A 119 0.16 6.96 8.51
CA ILE A 119 -0.36 7.64 7.32
C ILE A 119 0.56 8.81 6.92
N SER A 120 0.78 8.99 5.62
CA SER A 120 1.45 10.18 5.10
C SER A 120 0.92 10.61 3.73
N GLU A 121 1.08 11.88 3.40
CA GLU A 121 0.56 12.46 2.16
C GLU A 121 1.63 13.18 1.34
N LEU A 122 1.47 13.16 0.02
CA LEU A 122 2.24 13.96 -0.93
C LEU A 122 1.33 14.48 -2.03
N ARG A 123 1.55 15.71 -2.49
CA ARG A 123 0.81 16.29 -3.60
C ARG A 123 1.71 16.63 -4.78
N LEU A 124 1.27 16.24 -5.97
CA LEU A 124 1.86 16.62 -7.26
C LEU A 124 0.91 17.48 -8.06
N SER A 125 1.49 18.42 -8.81
CA SER A 125 0.83 19.16 -9.88
C SER A 125 1.45 18.71 -11.19
N ILE A 126 0.65 18.12 -12.07
CA ILE A 126 1.05 17.56 -13.36
C ILE A 126 0.43 18.40 -14.48
N ARG A 127 1.28 19.04 -15.29
CA ARG A 127 0.85 19.83 -16.44
C ARG A 127 0.84 18.98 -17.69
N TYR A 128 -0.21 19.12 -18.48
CA TYR A 128 -0.35 18.43 -19.76
C TYR A 128 -1.17 19.25 -20.77
N GLN A 129 -1.08 18.86 -22.04
CA GLN A 129 -1.87 19.43 -23.13
C GLN A 129 -3.09 18.53 -23.42
N PRO A 130 -4.33 18.99 -23.19
CA PRO A 130 -5.53 18.21 -23.48
C PRO A 130 -5.74 18.06 -25.00
N LYS A 131 -6.05 16.85 -25.49
CA LYS A 131 -6.23 16.58 -26.94
C LYS A 131 -7.66 16.23 -27.34
N SER A 132 -8.46 15.69 -26.42
CA SER A 132 -9.73 15.02 -26.76
C SER A 132 -10.92 15.49 -25.91
N SER A 133 -10.68 16.28 -24.87
CA SER A 133 -11.74 16.85 -24.03
C SER A 133 -12.18 18.24 -24.51
N ILE A 134 -13.36 18.70 -24.06
CA ILE A 134 -13.86 20.08 -24.30
C ILE A 134 -12.81 21.14 -23.90
N LEU A 135 -11.93 20.78 -22.96
CA LEU A 135 -10.79 21.57 -22.49
C LEU A 135 -9.86 22.01 -23.62
N LYS A 136 -9.67 21.21 -24.68
CA LYS A 136 -8.80 21.57 -25.81
C LYS A 136 -9.22 22.86 -26.52
N TYR A 137 -10.49 23.23 -26.42
CA TYR A 137 -11.03 24.46 -27.02
C TYR A 137 -10.98 25.65 -26.06
N ALA A 138 -10.71 25.41 -24.77
CA ALA A 138 -10.69 26.43 -23.72
C ALA A 138 -9.27 26.81 -23.30
N THR A 139 -8.32 25.87 -23.26
CA THR A 139 -6.95 26.11 -22.80
C THR A 139 -5.92 25.27 -23.57
N ASP A 140 -4.74 25.85 -23.80
CA ASP A 140 -3.58 25.12 -24.38
C ASP A 140 -2.88 24.21 -23.35
N MET A 141 -3.19 24.39 -22.06
CA MET A 141 -2.60 23.66 -20.95
C MET A 141 -3.65 23.39 -19.85
N ALA A 142 -3.56 22.21 -19.24
CA ALA A 142 -4.37 21.81 -18.09
C ALA A 142 -3.48 21.27 -16.97
N THR A 143 -4.00 21.25 -15.74
CA THR A 143 -3.30 20.71 -14.57
C THR A 143 -4.11 19.58 -13.93
N LEU A 144 -3.47 18.43 -13.75
CA LEU A 144 -3.94 17.36 -12.88
C LEU A 144 -3.25 17.51 -11.51
N THR A 145 -4.05 17.68 -10.46
CA THR A 145 -3.58 17.58 -9.07
C THR A 145 -3.71 16.14 -8.61
N LEU A 146 -2.59 15.54 -8.22
CA LEU A 146 -2.53 14.18 -7.70
C LEU A 146 -2.16 14.22 -6.22
N ASP A 147 -3.10 13.84 -5.36
CA ASP A 147 -2.83 13.54 -3.96
C ASP A 147 -2.49 12.05 -3.81
N ILE A 148 -1.37 11.76 -3.17
CA ILE A 148 -0.92 10.40 -2.88
C ILE A 148 -0.98 10.23 -1.37
N THR A 149 -1.81 9.29 -0.89
CA THR A 149 -1.92 8.93 0.52
C THR A 149 -1.31 7.55 0.73
N ASP A 150 -0.20 7.49 1.46
CA ASP A 150 0.42 6.28 1.97
C ASP A 150 -0.28 5.90 3.29
N TYR A 151 -0.73 4.65 3.43
CA TYR A 151 -1.06 4.12 4.75
C TYR A 151 -0.75 2.61 4.88
N PRO A 152 -0.55 2.09 6.11
CA PRO A 152 -0.24 0.69 6.34
C PRO A 152 -1.37 -0.27 5.92
N GLY A 153 -1.05 -1.38 5.24
CA GLY A 153 -2.05 -2.36 4.81
C GLY A 153 -2.68 -3.11 5.98
N GLU A 154 -1.96 -3.21 7.10
CA GLU A 154 -2.42 -3.80 8.35
C GLU A 154 -3.67 -3.08 8.88
N TRP A 155 -3.82 -1.79 8.59
CA TRP A 155 -4.99 -1.02 8.98
C TRP A 155 -6.26 -1.42 8.23
N LEU A 156 -6.14 -2.02 7.04
CA LEU A 156 -7.29 -2.56 6.29
C LEU A 156 -7.74 -3.91 6.85
N LEU A 157 -6.84 -4.66 7.48
CA LEU A 157 -7.18 -5.92 8.15
C LEU A 157 -8.12 -5.70 9.34
N ASP A 158 -8.20 -4.48 9.86
CA ASP A 158 -9.14 -4.12 10.92
C ASP A 158 -10.53 -3.79 10.39
N LEU A 159 -10.72 -3.52 9.10
CA LEU A 159 -12.04 -3.14 8.55
C LEU A 159 -13.11 -4.23 8.74
N PRO A 160 -12.81 -5.55 8.60
CA PRO A 160 -13.74 -6.61 8.98
C PRO A 160 -14.25 -6.53 10.42
N MET A 161 -13.48 -5.96 11.36
CA MET A 161 -13.90 -5.81 12.77
C MET A 161 -15.17 -4.96 12.91
N LEU A 162 -15.44 -4.05 11.96
CA LEU A 162 -16.67 -3.24 11.95
C LEU A 162 -17.94 -4.09 11.97
N LYS A 163 -17.90 -5.31 11.43
CA LYS A 163 -19.01 -6.26 11.36
C LYS A 163 -18.93 -7.37 12.41
N GLN A 164 -17.91 -7.34 13.26
CA GLN A 164 -17.66 -8.38 14.25
C GLN A 164 -17.99 -7.87 15.66
N THR A 165 -18.53 -8.79 16.45
CA THR A 165 -18.53 -8.66 17.90
C THR A 165 -17.16 -9.05 18.45
N TYR A 166 -16.87 -8.62 19.68
CA TYR A 166 -15.63 -9.01 20.37
C TYR A 166 -15.50 -10.55 20.48
N GLN A 167 -16.60 -11.27 20.69
CA GLN A 167 -16.60 -12.74 20.72
C GLN A 167 -16.19 -13.36 19.38
N GLN A 168 -16.79 -12.89 18.28
CA GLN A 168 -16.48 -13.40 16.94
C GLN A 168 -15.03 -13.14 16.56
N TRP A 169 -14.54 -11.92 16.82
CA TRP A 169 -13.15 -11.57 16.59
C TRP A 169 -12.20 -12.44 17.44
N SER A 170 -12.48 -12.55 18.75
CA SER A 170 -11.65 -13.35 19.66
C SER A 170 -11.57 -14.82 19.24
N GLN A 171 -12.70 -15.42 18.83
CA GLN A 171 -12.72 -16.80 18.36
C GLN A 171 -11.87 -16.97 17.09
N GLN A 172 -12.02 -16.08 16.11
CA GLN A 172 -11.26 -16.15 14.86
C GLN A 172 -9.76 -15.99 15.09
N THR A 173 -9.37 -15.02 15.94
CA THR A 173 -7.96 -14.81 16.26
C THR A 173 -7.39 -15.98 17.08
N TYR A 174 -8.17 -16.54 18.02
CA TYR A 174 -7.79 -17.74 18.76
C TYR A 174 -7.56 -18.95 17.84
N ASP A 175 -8.44 -19.18 16.86
CA ASP A 175 -8.29 -20.25 15.87
C ASP A 175 -7.00 -20.11 15.06
N LEU A 176 -6.57 -18.87 14.76
CA LEU A 176 -5.28 -18.61 14.12
C LEU A 176 -4.11 -18.86 15.07
N MET A 177 -4.24 -18.42 16.33
CA MET A 177 -3.20 -18.57 17.36
C MET A 177 -2.98 -20.01 17.80
N THR A 178 -3.93 -20.92 17.57
CA THR A 178 -3.82 -22.36 17.88
C THR A 178 -3.35 -23.20 16.70
N ARG A 179 -3.08 -22.58 15.54
CA ARG A 179 -2.57 -23.25 14.34
C ARG A 179 -1.14 -22.82 14.02
N ALA A 180 -0.41 -23.70 13.36
CA ALA A 180 0.91 -23.37 12.85
C ALA A 180 0.82 -22.22 11.82
N PRO A 181 1.76 -21.26 11.82
CA PRO A 181 3.00 -21.25 12.60
C PRO A 181 2.88 -20.46 13.93
N ARG A 182 1.68 -19.99 14.31
CA ARG A 182 1.46 -19.18 15.53
C ARG A 182 1.37 -20.00 16.81
N ALA A 183 0.94 -21.27 16.71
CA ALA A 183 0.64 -22.17 17.82
C ALA A 183 1.71 -22.19 18.91
N GLU A 184 2.95 -22.48 18.53
CA GLU A 184 4.03 -22.67 19.50
C GLU A 184 4.34 -21.37 20.28
N LEU A 185 4.42 -20.25 19.55
CA LEU A 185 4.70 -18.94 20.15
C LEU A 185 3.54 -18.42 20.99
N SER A 186 2.31 -18.79 20.66
CA SER A 186 1.10 -18.35 21.39
C SER A 186 0.84 -19.14 22.67
N LYS A 187 1.46 -20.31 22.84
CA LYS A 187 1.14 -21.28 23.89
C LYS A 187 1.20 -20.72 25.30
N SER A 188 2.28 -20.00 25.62
CA SER A 188 2.47 -19.39 26.95
C SER A 188 1.38 -18.35 27.27
N PHE A 189 1.10 -17.48 26.29
CA PHE A 189 0.06 -16.46 26.43
C PHE A 189 -1.33 -17.09 26.61
N LEU A 190 -1.70 -18.06 25.78
CA LEU A 190 -2.99 -18.75 25.88
C LEU A 190 -3.15 -19.53 27.20
N ALA A 191 -2.06 -20.08 27.74
CA ALA A 191 -2.07 -20.76 29.03
C ALA A 191 -2.36 -19.79 30.20
N LYS A 192 -1.83 -18.56 30.15
CA LYS A 192 -2.16 -17.52 31.14
C LYS A 192 -3.63 -17.14 31.09
N LEU A 193 -4.17 -16.92 29.88
CA LEU A 193 -5.58 -16.58 29.71
C LEU A 193 -6.53 -17.66 30.24
N ALA A 194 -6.16 -18.94 30.12
CA ALA A 194 -6.96 -20.06 30.61
C ALA A 194 -7.12 -20.11 32.15
N LEU A 195 -6.28 -19.38 32.90
CA LEU A 195 -6.36 -19.30 34.36
C LEU A 195 -7.24 -18.16 34.86
N ILE A 196 -7.69 -17.27 33.97
CA ILE A 196 -8.46 -16.07 34.32
C ILE A 196 -9.95 -16.40 34.28
N ASP A 197 -10.67 -16.08 35.36
CA ASP A 197 -12.12 -16.04 35.33
C ASP A 197 -12.58 -14.79 34.54
N PRO A 198 -13.21 -14.95 33.37
CA PRO A 198 -13.61 -13.81 32.53
C PRO A 198 -14.67 -12.90 33.18
N LEU A 199 -15.42 -13.40 34.17
CA LEU A 199 -16.49 -12.67 34.85
C LEU A 199 -16.02 -12.02 36.17
N ALA A 200 -14.82 -12.33 36.63
CA ALA A 200 -14.22 -11.69 37.80
C ALA A 200 -13.78 -10.24 37.48
N SER A 201 -13.74 -9.41 38.53
CA SER A 201 -13.24 -8.03 38.43
C SER A 201 -11.80 -8.01 37.89
N ALA A 202 -11.55 -7.14 36.92
CA ALA A 202 -10.27 -7.05 36.23
C ALA A 202 -9.29 -6.15 36.95
N SER A 203 -8.01 -6.54 36.92
CA SER A 203 -6.91 -5.65 37.27
C SER A 203 -6.44 -4.91 36.02
N GLU A 204 -6.42 -3.58 36.09
CA GLU A 204 -5.86 -2.70 35.05
C GLU A 204 -4.40 -3.06 34.73
N GLU A 205 -3.59 -3.36 35.75
CA GLU A 205 -2.19 -3.74 35.61
C GLU A 205 -2.05 -5.06 34.83
N LEU A 206 -2.81 -6.09 35.21
CA LEU A 206 -2.78 -7.39 34.54
C LEU A 206 -3.31 -7.31 33.10
N LEU A 207 -4.33 -6.49 32.84
CA LEU A 207 -4.80 -6.22 31.48
C LEU A 207 -3.72 -5.57 30.60
N GLY A 208 -3.02 -4.57 31.15
CA GLY A 208 -1.91 -3.91 30.48
C GLY A 208 -0.77 -4.87 30.15
N GLU A 209 -0.36 -5.72 31.10
CA GLU A 209 0.67 -6.74 30.89
C GLU A 209 0.29 -7.72 29.77
N LEU A 210 -0.92 -8.27 29.81
CA LEU A 210 -1.39 -9.22 28.79
C LEU A 210 -1.53 -8.57 27.40
N ALA A 211 -1.94 -7.30 27.34
CA ALA A 211 -1.97 -6.56 26.09
C ALA A 211 -0.58 -6.32 25.50
N GLN A 212 0.43 -6.05 26.34
CA GLN A 212 1.82 -5.93 25.92
C GLN A 212 2.36 -7.26 25.41
N GLU A 213 2.07 -8.38 26.09
CA GLU A 213 2.44 -9.73 25.64
C GLU A 213 1.81 -10.08 24.30
N TYR A 214 0.52 -9.79 24.13
CA TYR A 214 -0.16 -9.99 22.85
C TYR A 214 0.44 -9.12 21.74
N THR A 215 0.74 -7.85 22.03
CA THR A 215 1.42 -6.94 21.08
C THR A 215 2.80 -7.48 20.69
N ALA A 216 3.55 -8.05 21.64
CA ALA A 216 4.85 -8.69 21.35
C ALA A 216 4.68 -9.91 20.43
N LEU A 217 3.65 -10.73 20.62
CA LEU A 217 3.33 -11.83 19.69
C LEU A 217 3.03 -11.31 18.29
N LEU A 218 2.26 -10.22 18.14
CA LEU A 218 2.00 -9.61 16.84
C LEU A 218 3.29 -9.13 16.16
N TYR A 219 4.23 -8.57 16.91
CA TYR A 219 5.56 -8.22 16.41
C TYR A 219 6.34 -9.44 15.91
N THR A 220 6.36 -10.53 16.68
CA THR A 220 7.01 -11.79 16.30
C THR A 220 6.36 -12.41 15.06
N PHE A 221 5.02 -12.45 15.00
CA PHE A 221 4.29 -12.96 13.83
C PHE A 221 4.64 -12.16 12.58
N ARG A 222 4.75 -10.84 12.69
CA ARG A 222 5.12 -9.98 11.58
C ARG A 222 6.57 -10.14 11.15
N TYR A 223 7.51 -9.96 12.07
CA TYR A 223 8.91 -9.72 11.71
C TYR A 223 9.72 -11.01 11.62
N ASP A 224 9.45 -11.97 12.52
CA ASP A 224 10.18 -13.22 12.62
C ASP A 224 9.53 -14.26 11.69
N LEU A 225 8.23 -14.52 11.90
CA LEU A 225 7.48 -15.48 11.06
C LEU A 225 7.15 -14.91 9.67
N GLY A 226 7.10 -13.59 9.48
CA GLY A 226 6.77 -12.98 8.18
C GLY A 226 5.32 -13.16 7.75
N LEU A 227 4.40 -13.23 8.71
CA LEU A 227 2.98 -13.37 8.47
C LEU A 227 2.35 -12.05 8.03
N SER A 228 1.28 -12.15 7.26
CA SER A 228 0.54 -11.04 6.68
C SER A 228 -0.69 -10.66 7.52
N VAL A 229 -1.35 -11.63 8.17
CA VAL A 229 -2.50 -11.38 9.04
C VAL A 229 -2.00 -10.93 10.42
N ILE A 230 -1.98 -9.62 10.62
CA ILE A 230 -1.66 -8.96 11.88
C ILE A 230 -2.84 -8.07 12.26
N GLN A 231 -3.55 -8.45 13.31
CA GLN A 231 -4.76 -7.77 13.77
C GLN A 231 -4.76 -7.76 15.31
N PRO A 232 -5.06 -6.64 15.97
CA PRO A 232 -5.41 -5.35 15.38
C PRO A 232 -4.18 -4.61 14.82
N GLY A 233 -4.29 -4.06 13.61
CA GLY A 233 -3.17 -3.51 12.87
C GLY A 233 -2.47 -2.33 13.58
N ARG A 234 -3.22 -1.54 14.36
CA ARG A 234 -2.64 -0.41 15.13
C ARG A 234 -1.82 -0.84 16.34
N PHE A 235 -1.82 -2.10 16.75
CA PHE A 235 -1.00 -2.54 17.90
C PHE A 235 0.50 -2.46 17.57
N ILE A 236 0.86 -2.81 16.34
CA ILE A 236 2.25 -2.78 15.85
C ILE A 236 2.61 -1.47 15.12
N LEU A 237 1.60 -0.64 14.84
CA LEU A 237 1.73 0.66 14.18
C LEU A 237 0.79 1.67 14.88
N PRO A 238 1.07 2.02 16.15
CA PRO A 238 0.12 2.74 17.00
C PRO A 238 0.01 4.24 16.68
N GLY A 239 1.05 4.84 16.08
CA GLY A 239 1.09 6.29 15.87
C GLY A 239 0.87 7.03 17.20
N GLU A 240 -0.11 7.93 17.22
CA GLU A 240 -0.47 8.73 18.40
C GLU A 240 -1.18 7.92 19.51
N LEU A 241 -1.60 6.68 19.25
CA LEU A 241 -2.29 5.83 20.22
C LEU A 241 -1.34 5.01 21.10
N ALA A 242 -0.02 5.19 20.97
CA ALA A 242 0.96 4.44 21.73
C ALA A 242 0.76 4.66 23.24
N GLY A 243 0.57 3.57 23.99
CA GLY A 243 0.31 3.61 25.44
C GLY A 243 -1.12 4.00 25.82
N ALA A 244 -2.04 4.15 24.87
CA ALA A 244 -3.44 4.43 25.16
C ALA A 244 -4.21 3.14 25.51
N PRO A 245 -5.11 3.16 26.51
CA PRO A 245 -5.92 1.99 26.90
C PRO A 245 -6.79 1.39 25.77
N ILE A 246 -7.07 2.16 24.73
CA ILE A 246 -7.76 1.69 23.52
C ILE A 246 -6.99 0.60 22.77
N LEU A 247 -5.67 0.46 23.01
CA LEU A 247 -4.82 -0.60 22.48
C LEU A 247 -4.56 -1.72 23.50
N GLU A 248 -5.30 -1.75 24.61
CA GLU A 248 -5.10 -2.73 25.67
C GLU A 248 -6.22 -3.78 25.71
N PHE A 249 -6.39 -4.47 24.58
CA PHE A 249 -7.27 -5.62 24.46
C PHE A 249 -6.62 -6.74 23.64
N PHE A 250 -7.10 -7.96 23.82
CA PHE A 250 -6.55 -9.15 23.18
C PHE A 250 -7.67 -10.19 22.99
N PRO A 251 -7.49 -11.20 22.13
CA PRO A 251 -8.48 -12.25 21.95
C PRO A 251 -8.58 -13.08 23.22
N PHE A 252 -9.80 -13.24 23.77
CA PHE A 252 -10.02 -14.11 24.93
C PHE A 252 -10.54 -15.48 24.47
N PRO A 253 -9.93 -16.60 24.91
CA PRO A 253 -10.34 -17.94 24.49
C PRO A 253 -11.69 -18.34 25.08
N ALA A 254 -12.37 -19.29 24.43
CA ALA A 254 -13.55 -19.97 24.97
C ALA A 254 -14.71 -19.04 25.43
N LEU A 255 -14.83 -17.83 24.87
CA LEU A 255 -15.97 -16.95 25.17
C LEU A 255 -17.33 -17.59 24.83
N ALA A 256 -17.35 -18.52 23.87
CA ALA A 256 -18.55 -19.28 23.49
C ALA A 256 -18.99 -20.31 24.55
N SER A 257 -18.12 -20.69 25.50
CA SER A 257 -18.50 -21.60 26.60
C SER A 257 -19.05 -20.87 27.83
N ILE A 258 -18.99 -19.54 27.85
CA ILE A 258 -19.66 -18.73 28.87
C ILE A 258 -21.16 -18.74 28.57
N ASP A 259 -22.00 -18.87 29.60
CA ASP A 259 -23.44 -18.71 29.45
C ASP A 259 -23.76 -17.36 28.79
N GLY A 260 -24.61 -17.38 27.75
CA GLY A 260 -24.87 -16.19 26.95
C GLY A 260 -25.47 -15.03 27.75
N ASN A 261 -26.27 -15.34 28.78
CA ASN A 261 -26.87 -14.34 29.66
C ASN A 261 -25.82 -13.80 30.64
N ALA A 262 -24.96 -14.67 31.18
CA ALA A 262 -23.82 -14.26 32.00
C ALA A 262 -22.83 -13.36 31.24
N TYR A 263 -22.52 -13.68 29.98
CA TYR A 263 -21.65 -12.85 29.14
C TYR A 263 -22.27 -11.47 28.82
N GLN A 264 -23.56 -11.44 28.49
CA GLN A 264 -24.25 -10.18 28.18
C GLN A 264 -24.33 -9.27 29.41
N ASN A 265 -24.61 -9.83 30.58
CA ASN A 265 -24.71 -9.10 31.85
C ASN A 265 -23.39 -9.04 32.63
N ALA A 266 -22.25 -9.41 32.01
CA ALA A 266 -20.95 -9.30 32.65
C ALA A 266 -20.70 -7.83 33.06
N PRO A 267 -20.30 -7.56 34.31
CA PRO A 267 -20.01 -6.21 34.80
C PRO A 267 -18.96 -5.50 33.92
N ASP A 268 -19.06 -4.17 33.79
CA ASP A 268 -18.12 -3.39 32.97
C ASP A 268 -16.69 -3.44 33.50
N ASP A 269 -16.52 -3.67 34.80
CA ASP A 269 -15.24 -3.85 35.49
C ASP A 269 -14.74 -5.30 35.49
N SER A 270 -15.48 -6.25 34.88
CA SER A 270 -14.98 -7.61 34.69
C SER A 270 -13.94 -7.69 33.56
N PHE A 271 -13.10 -8.73 33.56
CA PHE A 271 -12.13 -8.95 32.48
C PHE A 271 -12.76 -8.88 31.09
N VAL A 272 -13.85 -9.62 30.88
CA VAL A 272 -14.52 -9.64 29.57
C VAL A 272 -15.26 -8.34 29.27
N GLY A 273 -15.79 -7.66 30.29
CA GLY A 273 -16.44 -6.35 30.18
C GLY A 273 -15.47 -5.28 29.68
N MET A 274 -14.30 -5.17 30.31
CA MET A 274 -13.26 -4.22 29.94
C MET A 274 -12.68 -4.50 28.56
N LEU A 275 -12.36 -5.76 28.24
CA LEU A 275 -11.86 -6.15 26.91
C LEU A 275 -12.87 -5.84 25.81
N ARG A 276 -14.16 -6.13 26.04
CA ARG A 276 -15.25 -5.81 25.11
C ARG A 276 -15.37 -4.30 24.92
N SER A 277 -15.31 -3.52 26.00
CA SER A 277 -15.38 -2.06 25.94
C SER A 277 -14.25 -1.45 25.11
N ARG A 278 -12.99 -1.86 25.38
CA ARG A 278 -11.81 -1.41 24.64
C ARG A 278 -11.85 -1.79 23.16
N TYR A 279 -12.28 -3.02 22.85
CA TYR A 279 -12.51 -3.46 21.47
C TYR A 279 -13.55 -2.59 20.74
N LEU A 280 -14.66 -2.26 21.40
CA LEU A 280 -15.70 -1.42 20.82
C LEU A 280 -15.19 0.00 20.58
N GLU A 281 -14.47 0.58 21.54
CA GLU A 281 -13.89 1.91 21.39
C GLU A 281 -12.86 1.94 20.24
N TYR A 282 -12.00 0.92 20.14
CA TYR A 282 -11.09 0.74 19.01
C TYR A 282 -11.84 0.71 17.66
N LYS A 283 -12.91 -0.07 17.58
CA LYS A 283 -13.75 -0.20 16.39
C LYS A 283 -14.38 1.16 15.99
N GLU A 284 -14.87 1.93 16.95
CA GLU A 284 -15.51 3.23 16.71
C GLU A 284 -14.51 4.36 16.41
N GLN A 285 -13.51 4.56 17.27
CA GLN A 285 -12.63 5.72 17.22
C GLN A 285 -11.42 5.55 16.31
N VAL A 286 -11.00 4.31 16.06
CA VAL A 286 -9.81 4.04 15.25
C VAL A 286 -10.22 3.55 13.87
N VAL A 287 -10.94 2.43 13.82
CA VAL A 287 -11.25 1.77 12.54
C VAL A 287 -12.27 2.57 11.73
N ARG A 288 -13.43 2.91 12.32
CA ARG A 288 -14.49 3.64 11.61
C ARG A 288 -14.13 5.10 11.35
N LYS A 289 -13.34 5.74 12.22
CA LYS A 289 -12.83 7.10 11.98
C LYS A 289 -11.91 7.11 10.75
N PHE A 290 -10.91 6.21 10.69
CA PHE A 290 -10.03 6.07 9.53
C PHE A 290 -10.81 5.85 8.23
N TYR A 291 -11.81 4.96 8.27
CA TYR A 291 -12.66 4.69 7.11
C TYR A 291 -13.38 5.95 6.61
N ARG A 292 -14.03 6.70 7.53
CA ARG A 292 -14.80 7.90 7.17
C ARG A 292 -13.93 9.07 6.70
N GLU A 293 -12.79 9.28 7.37
CA GLU A 293 -11.96 10.46 7.14
C GLU A 293 -11.06 10.31 5.90
N HIS A 294 -10.58 9.10 5.62
CA HIS A 294 -9.64 8.84 4.53
C HIS A 294 -10.23 7.93 3.45
N PHE A 295 -10.66 6.72 3.81
CA PHE A 295 -10.98 5.68 2.83
C PHE A 295 -12.09 6.06 1.84
N LEU A 296 -13.13 6.76 2.31
CA LEU A 296 -14.22 7.24 1.45
C LEU A 296 -13.82 8.31 0.43
N ARG A 297 -12.65 8.94 0.59
CA ARG A 297 -12.19 10.03 -0.27
C ARG A 297 -11.30 9.55 -1.42
N PHE A 298 -10.89 8.29 -1.42
CA PHE A 298 -10.00 7.75 -2.44
C PHE A 298 -10.74 7.56 -3.77
N ASP A 299 -10.17 8.11 -4.84
CA ASP A 299 -10.65 7.91 -6.21
C ASP A 299 -9.99 6.68 -6.84
N ARG A 300 -8.72 6.45 -6.50
CA ARG A 300 -7.89 5.37 -7.05
C ARG A 300 -7.21 4.62 -5.92
N GLN A 301 -7.04 3.32 -6.07
CA GLN A 301 -6.32 2.50 -5.10
C GLN A 301 -5.29 1.62 -5.79
N ILE A 302 -4.10 1.56 -5.20
CA ILE A 302 -3.12 0.51 -5.47
C ILE A 302 -2.87 -0.33 -4.21
N VAL A 303 -2.84 -1.65 -4.39
CA VAL A 303 -2.49 -2.63 -3.36
C VAL A 303 -1.23 -3.37 -3.80
N LEU A 304 -0.13 -3.14 -3.09
CA LEU A 304 1.16 -3.77 -3.33
C LEU A 304 1.26 -5.09 -2.55
N ALA A 305 1.67 -6.17 -3.23
CA ALA A 305 1.84 -7.49 -2.64
C ALA A 305 3.18 -8.11 -3.04
N ASP A 306 3.99 -8.48 -2.05
CA ASP A 306 5.15 -9.34 -2.25
C ASP A 306 4.71 -10.80 -2.16
N CYS A 307 4.67 -11.48 -3.31
CA CYS A 307 4.32 -12.90 -3.38
C CYS A 307 5.55 -13.83 -3.28
N LEU A 308 6.77 -13.29 -3.46
CA LEU A 308 7.99 -14.09 -3.53
C LEU A 308 8.48 -14.49 -2.13
N THR A 309 8.46 -13.54 -1.18
CA THR A 309 8.91 -13.81 0.19
C THR A 309 8.07 -14.89 0.88
N PRO A 310 6.73 -14.89 0.82
CA PRO A 310 5.92 -15.95 1.42
C PRO A 310 6.12 -17.32 0.75
N LEU A 311 6.39 -17.37 -0.57
CA LEU A 311 6.78 -18.62 -1.24
C LEU A 311 8.07 -19.20 -0.65
N ASN A 312 9.08 -18.37 -0.38
CA ASN A 312 10.32 -18.85 0.27
C ASN A 312 10.09 -19.40 1.68
N LYS A 313 9.17 -18.80 2.45
CA LYS A 313 8.89 -19.20 3.84
C LYS A 313 8.04 -20.47 3.95
N GLY A 314 7.36 -20.85 2.88
CA GLY A 314 6.61 -22.09 2.79
C GLY A 314 5.10 -21.92 2.89
N ARG A 315 4.41 -23.07 2.91
CA ARG A 315 2.95 -23.18 2.77
C ARG A 315 2.17 -22.32 3.76
N GLU A 316 2.56 -22.34 5.02
CA GLU A 316 1.80 -21.66 6.08
C GLU A 316 1.86 -20.14 5.95
N SER A 317 3.03 -19.58 5.65
CA SER A 317 3.17 -18.15 5.36
C SER A 317 2.41 -17.74 4.09
N PHE A 318 2.36 -18.60 3.08
CA PHE A 318 1.62 -18.33 1.85
C PHE A 318 0.09 -18.41 2.06
N ALA A 319 -0.40 -19.37 2.84
CA ALA A 319 -1.81 -19.43 3.23
C ALA A 319 -2.23 -18.21 4.07
N ASP A 320 -1.32 -17.70 4.90
CA ASP A 320 -1.54 -16.48 5.67
C ASP A 320 -1.61 -15.23 4.77
N LEU A 321 -0.78 -15.15 3.73
CA LEU A 321 -0.89 -14.14 2.67
C LEU A 321 -2.26 -14.19 1.98
N GLU A 322 -2.74 -15.39 1.63
CA GLU A 322 -4.06 -15.59 1.00
C GLU A 322 -5.19 -15.08 1.90
N LEU A 323 -5.15 -15.42 3.19
CA LEU A 323 -6.13 -14.95 4.17
C LEU A 323 -6.11 -13.42 4.30
N ALA A 324 -4.93 -12.80 4.41
CA ALA A 324 -4.80 -11.35 4.50
C ALA A 324 -5.36 -10.63 3.25
N MET A 325 -5.07 -11.16 2.06
CA MET A 325 -5.62 -10.63 0.81
C MET A 325 -7.14 -10.75 0.77
N SER A 326 -7.71 -11.87 1.24
CA SER A 326 -9.15 -12.05 1.34
C SER A 326 -9.80 -11.03 2.28
N MET A 327 -9.22 -10.79 3.46
CA MET A 327 -9.69 -9.79 4.42
C MET A 327 -9.65 -8.37 3.84
N ILE A 328 -8.58 -8.01 3.13
CA ILE A 328 -8.45 -6.73 2.43
C ILE A 328 -9.53 -6.59 1.35
N LEU A 329 -9.77 -7.61 0.54
CA LEU A 329 -10.78 -7.56 -0.52
C LEU A 329 -12.21 -7.39 0.00
N GLN A 330 -12.53 -8.02 1.13
CA GLN A 330 -13.82 -7.84 1.81
C GLN A 330 -14.07 -6.37 2.20
N SER A 331 -13.00 -5.62 2.49
CA SER A 331 -13.10 -4.20 2.83
C SER A 331 -13.52 -3.29 1.66
N TYR A 332 -13.28 -3.73 0.42
CA TYR A 332 -13.69 -3.01 -0.79
C TYR A 332 -15.13 -3.32 -1.20
N SER A 333 -15.70 -4.44 -0.76
CA SER A 333 -17.11 -4.79 -1.02
C SER A 333 -18.09 -4.07 -0.06
N TYR A 334 -17.64 -2.98 0.57
CA TYR A 334 -18.39 -2.27 1.60
C TYR A 334 -19.45 -1.36 0.95
N GLY A 335 -20.63 -1.93 0.68
CA GLY A 335 -21.76 -1.19 0.09
C GLY A 335 -23.13 -1.88 0.20
N LYS A 336 -23.18 -3.15 0.56
CA LYS A 336 -24.41 -3.96 0.58
C LYS A 336 -24.99 -4.13 1.98
N SER A 337 -25.74 -3.13 2.46
CA SER A 337 -26.89 -3.34 3.36
C SER A 337 -27.52 -2.00 3.76
N GLY A 338 -28.52 -1.54 2.99
CA GLY A 338 -29.43 -0.45 3.38
C GLY A 338 -29.43 0.79 2.47
N LEU A 339 -30.57 1.49 2.42
CA LEU A 339 -30.71 2.78 1.70
C LEU A 339 -29.70 3.85 2.19
N PHE A 340 -29.26 3.77 3.45
CA PHE A 340 -28.28 4.68 4.05
C PHE A 340 -26.81 4.30 3.78
N SER A 341 -26.48 3.05 3.41
CA SER A 341 -25.09 2.65 3.11
C SER A 341 -24.56 3.24 1.80
N ARG A 342 -25.46 3.72 0.92
CA ARG A 342 -25.15 4.33 -0.37
C ARG A 342 -24.54 5.74 -0.27
N LEU A 343 -24.77 6.44 0.84
CA LEU A 343 -24.16 7.76 1.11
C LEU A 343 -22.70 7.64 1.58
N PHE A 344 -22.25 6.43 1.88
CA PHE A 344 -20.91 6.10 2.35
C PHE A 344 -20.23 5.04 1.46
N SER A 345 -20.60 4.92 0.18
CA SER A 345 -19.93 4.01 -0.75
C SER A 345 -18.55 4.56 -1.15
N PRO A 346 -17.48 3.74 -1.16
CA PRO A 346 -16.16 4.16 -1.63
C PRO A 346 -16.23 4.75 -3.05
N LYS A 347 -15.50 5.84 -3.30
CA LYS A 347 -15.42 6.49 -4.62
C LYS A 347 -14.41 5.82 -5.58
N ILE A 348 -13.83 4.71 -5.16
CA ILE A 348 -12.76 4.05 -5.89
C ILE A 348 -13.33 3.43 -7.17
N ASP A 349 -13.02 4.00 -8.33
CA ASP A 349 -13.45 3.49 -9.64
C ASP A 349 -12.37 2.63 -10.32
N LYS A 350 -11.10 2.73 -9.88
CA LYS A 350 -9.98 1.88 -10.32
C LYS A 350 -9.18 1.33 -9.16
N LEU A 351 -9.01 0.00 -9.17
CA LEU A 351 -8.26 -0.76 -8.19
C LEU A 351 -7.15 -1.56 -8.89
N LEU A 352 -5.91 -1.28 -8.53
CA LEU A 352 -4.73 -1.90 -9.11
C LEU A 352 -4.05 -2.82 -8.08
N PHE A 353 -3.93 -4.10 -8.41
CA PHE A 353 -3.12 -5.05 -7.64
C PHE A 353 -1.75 -5.21 -8.29
N CYS A 354 -0.70 -5.07 -7.50
CA CYS A 354 0.67 -5.14 -7.99
C CYS A 354 1.47 -6.22 -7.28
N ALA A 355 1.89 -7.23 -8.04
CA ALA A 355 2.93 -8.17 -7.61
C ALA A 355 4.27 -7.44 -7.69
N THR A 356 4.82 -7.07 -6.55
CA THR A 356 6.05 -6.25 -6.46
C THR A 356 7.32 -7.09 -6.58
N LYS A 357 8.47 -6.41 -6.76
CA LYS A 357 9.80 -7.03 -6.87
C LYS A 357 9.91 -7.96 -8.07
N ALA A 358 9.23 -7.62 -9.17
CA ALA A 358 9.27 -8.41 -10.40
C ALA A 358 10.69 -8.56 -10.98
N ASP A 359 11.59 -7.63 -10.66
CA ASP A 359 13.01 -7.72 -11.03
C ASP A 359 13.78 -8.79 -10.25
N HIS A 360 13.23 -9.37 -9.19
CA HIS A 360 13.83 -10.51 -8.49
C HIS A 360 13.59 -11.84 -9.20
N VAL A 361 12.89 -11.82 -10.34
CA VAL A 361 12.72 -12.96 -11.23
C VAL A 361 13.04 -12.56 -12.67
N THR A 362 13.15 -13.55 -13.55
CA THR A 362 13.38 -13.31 -14.98
C THR A 362 12.07 -12.88 -15.68
N PRO A 363 12.15 -12.16 -16.82
CA PRO A 363 10.96 -11.56 -17.45
C PRO A 363 9.82 -12.53 -17.78
N GLU A 364 10.14 -13.77 -18.12
CA GLU A 364 9.16 -14.83 -18.40
C GLU A 364 8.36 -15.24 -17.16
N GLN A 365 8.86 -14.97 -15.95
CA GLN A 365 8.16 -15.24 -14.70
C GLN A 365 7.16 -14.13 -14.32
N HIS A 366 7.17 -12.98 -15.00
CA HIS A 366 6.23 -11.88 -14.71
C HIS A 366 4.77 -12.27 -14.97
N ALA A 367 4.48 -13.06 -16.01
CA ALA A 367 3.13 -13.53 -16.29
C ALA A 367 2.64 -14.55 -15.24
N PRO A 368 3.45 -15.56 -14.84
CA PRO A 368 3.16 -16.38 -13.67
C PRO A 368 2.91 -15.60 -12.38
N MET A 369 3.70 -14.57 -12.06
CA MET A 369 3.44 -13.71 -10.90
C MET A 369 2.05 -13.05 -10.95
N VAL A 370 1.67 -12.53 -12.12
CA VAL A 370 0.34 -11.94 -12.33
C VAL A 370 -0.76 -13.00 -12.21
N ALA A 371 -0.55 -14.20 -12.74
CA ALA A 371 -1.50 -15.30 -12.66
C ALA A 371 -1.72 -15.73 -11.20
N LEU A 372 -0.65 -15.91 -10.44
CA LEU A 372 -0.69 -16.26 -9.02
C LEU A 372 -1.46 -15.21 -8.20
N LEU A 373 -1.12 -13.94 -8.38
CA LEU A 373 -1.81 -12.86 -7.68
C LEU A 373 -3.29 -12.77 -8.10
N ASN A 374 -3.63 -13.04 -9.37
CA ASN A 374 -5.01 -13.12 -9.81
C ASN A 374 -5.78 -14.26 -9.11
N GLN A 375 -5.15 -15.40 -8.85
CA GLN A 375 -5.78 -16.49 -8.12
C GLN A 375 -6.03 -16.13 -6.65
N LEU A 376 -5.08 -15.48 -5.98
CA LEU A 376 -5.25 -15.00 -4.60
C LEU A 376 -6.44 -14.03 -4.46
N ILE A 377 -6.72 -13.23 -5.49
CA ILE A 377 -7.85 -12.29 -5.46
C ILE A 377 -9.14 -12.87 -6.05
N HIS A 378 -9.10 -14.02 -6.72
CA HIS A 378 -10.20 -14.50 -7.58
C HIS A 378 -11.54 -14.66 -6.85
N GLN A 379 -11.53 -15.25 -5.65
CA GLN A 379 -12.75 -15.53 -4.89
C GLN A 379 -13.56 -14.26 -4.56
N ASN A 380 -12.88 -13.16 -4.26
CA ASN A 380 -13.54 -11.89 -3.93
C ASN A 380 -13.64 -10.91 -5.11
N LYS A 381 -12.89 -11.15 -6.21
CA LYS A 381 -12.87 -10.28 -7.40
C LYS A 381 -14.24 -10.17 -8.07
N HIS A 382 -14.98 -11.28 -8.18
CA HIS A 382 -16.31 -11.31 -8.79
C HIS A 382 -17.32 -10.41 -8.07
N HIS A 383 -17.21 -10.30 -6.75
CA HIS A 383 -18.09 -9.44 -5.96
C HIS A 383 -17.79 -7.95 -6.17
N ILE A 384 -16.51 -7.58 -6.31
CA ILE A 384 -16.07 -6.17 -6.47
C ILE A 384 -16.31 -5.68 -7.91
N SER A 385 -16.04 -6.50 -8.94
CA SER A 385 -16.25 -6.10 -10.34
C SER A 385 -17.73 -5.82 -10.67
N TYR A 386 -18.67 -6.39 -9.91
CA TYR A 386 -20.10 -6.08 -10.02
C TYR A 386 -20.41 -4.61 -9.67
N GLU A 387 -19.56 -3.94 -8.90
CA GLU A 387 -19.75 -2.56 -8.44
C GLU A 387 -19.16 -1.50 -9.40
N ALA A 388 -18.92 -1.87 -10.67
CA ALA A 388 -18.32 -1.02 -11.72
C ALA A 388 -16.89 -0.52 -11.44
N VAL A 389 -16.19 -1.11 -10.48
CA VAL A 389 -14.76 -0.86 -10.23
C VAL A 389 -13.92 -1.59 -11.27
N GLN A 390 -13.10 -0.86 -12.02
CA GLN A 390 -12.13 -1.46 -12.93
C GLN A 390 -10.96 -2.05 -12.13
N ILE A 391 -10.73 -3.36 -12.28
CA ILE A 391 -9.66 -4.06 -11.56
C ILE A 391 -8.59 -4.49 -12.57
N LYS A 392 -7.33 -4.17 -12.27
CA LYS A 392 -6.17 -4.64 -13.04
C LYS A 392 -5.13 -5.26 -12.12
N THR A 393 -4.34 -6.18 -12.66
CA THR A 393 -3.22 -6.81 -11.96
C THR A 393 -1.96 -6.65 -12.80
N LEU A 394 -0.86 -6.24 -12.18
CA LEU A 394 0.45 -6.07 -12.83
C LEU A 394 1.55 -6.71 -11.99
N ALA A 395 2.59 -7.24 -12.64
CA ALA A 395 3.89 -7.48 -12.00
C ALA A 395 4.78 -6.28 -12.27
N ILE A 396 5.29 -5.66 -11.21
CA ILE A 396 6.04 -4.41 -11.25
C ILE A 396 7.33 -4.49 -10.44
N ALA A 397 8.29 -3.65 -10.80
CA ALA A 397 9.42 -3.27 -9.96
C ALA A 397 9.46 -1.75 -9.93
N ALA A 398 9.14 -1.17 -8.78
CA ALA A 398 9.14 0.28 -8.62
C ALA A 398 10.54 0.86 -8.84
N VAL A 399 11.54 0.23 -8.22
CA VAL A 399 12.96 0.52 -8.42
C VAL A 399 13.61 -0.82 -8.76
N LYS A 400 14.16 -0.92 -9.97
CA LYS A 400 14.78 -2.14 -10.48
C LYS A 400 16.20 -2.24 -9.94
N ALA A 401 16.50 -3.36 -9.28
CA ALA A 401 17.78 -3.67 -8.64
C ALA A 401 18.63 -4.69 -9.42
N THR A 402 18.06 -5.33 -10.44
CA THR A 402 18.72 -6.41 -11.19
C THR A 402 18.77 -6.15 -12.69
N THR A 403 19.61 -6.89 -13.40
CA THR A 403 19.61 -6.98 -14.87
C THR A 403 19.30 -8.40 -15.30
N SER A 404 18.50 -8.58 -16.35
CA SER A 404 18.16 -9.89 -16.91
C SER A 404 19.15 -10.25 -18.02
N GLY A 405 19.44 -11.54 -18.17
CA GLY A 405 20.32 -12.07 -19.21
C GLY A 405 20.10 -13.56 -19.44
N VAL A 406 21.01 -14.16 -20.21
CA VAL A 406 21.03 -15.60 -20.50
C VAL A 406 22.42 -16.13 -20.18
N SER A 407 22.49 -17.31 -19.57
CA SER A 407 23.74 -18.02 -19.29
C SER A 407 23.68 -19.44 -19.84
N LYS A 408 24.84 -20.02 -20.15
CA LYS A 408 24.93 -21.42 -20.59
C LYS A 408 25.20 -22.34 -19.42
N TYR A 409 24.33 -23.32 -19.22
CA TYR A 409 24.51 -24.37 -18.22
C TYR A 409 24.23 -25.74 -18.84
N LYS A 410 25.21 -26.63 -18.79
CA LYS A 410 25.15 -27.98 -19.41
C LYS A 410 24.71 -27.95 -20.89
N GLY A 411 25.15 -26.93 -21.63
CA GLY A 411 24.84 -26.77 -23.05
C GLY A 411 23.47 -26.16 -23.35
N ALA A 412 22.63 -25.92 -22.34
CA ALA A 412 21.35 -25.22 -22.49
C ALA A 412 21.46 -23.76 -22.08
N ASP A 413 20.75 -22.90 -22.79
CA ASP A 413 20.56 -21.49 -22.44
C ASP A 413 19.55 -21.40 -21.30
N ILE A 414 19.96 -20.80 -20.18
CA ILE A 414 19.14 -20.59 -18.99
C ILE A 414 18.99 -19.09 -18.74
N PRO A 415 17.76 -18.60 -18.56
CA PRO A 415 17.52 -17.20 -18.21
C PRO A 415 18.03 -16.93 -16.80
N VAL A 416 18.73 -15.82 -16.61
CA VAL A 416 19.33 -15.44 -15.32
C VAL A 416 19.07 -13.98 -15.01
N ILE A 417 19.11 -13.65 -13.73
CA ILE A 417 19.20 -12.28 -13.26
C ILE A 417 20.55 -12.06 -12.59
N GLN A 418 21.06 -10.84 -12.68
CA GLN A 418 22.27 -10.39 -12.02
C GLN A 418 21.99 -9.17 -11.17
N GLY A 419 22.53 -9.14 -9.95
CA GLY A 419 22.37 -8.02 -9.05
C GLY A 419 23.26 -8.16 -7.82
N GLN A 420 23.27 -7.15 -6.97
CA GLN A 420 23.98 -7.20 -5.70
C GLN A 420 23.09 -7.85 -4.65
N ARG A 421 23.51 -9.01 -4.13
CA ARG A 421 22.71 -9.72 -3.11
C ARG A 421 22.61 -8.85 -1.86
N LEU A 422 21.42 -8.75 -1.30
CA LEU A 422 21.24 -8.12 0.00
C LEU A 422 21.76 -9.07 1.09
N ALA A 423 22.76 -8.67 1.88
CA ALA A 423 23.20 -9.43 3.03
C ALA A 423 22.49 -8.89 4.28
N GLN A 424 21.71 -9.73 4.95
CA GLN A 424 21.16 -9.38 6.26
C GLN A 424 22.27 -9.49 7.32
N ARG A 425 22.50 -8.43 8.11
CA ARG A 425 23.06 -8.59 9.45
C ARG A 425 21.89 -8.84 10.41
N GLU A 426 22.03 -9.82 11.29
CA GLU A 426 21.08 -10.05 12.38
C GLU A 426 21.24 -8.94 13.45
N GLY A 427 20.13 -8.28 13.83
CA GLY A 427 20.07 -7.30 14.92
C GLY A 427 19.16 -6.10 14.65
N LYS A 428 18.41 -5.63 15.66
CA LYS A 428 17.60 -4.40 15.60
C LYS A 428 18.53 -3.19 15.42
N GLY A 429 18.37 -2.45 14.32
CA GLY A 429 19.13 -1.24 14.01
C GLY A 429 20.36 -1.42 13.10
N ALA A 430 20.52 -2.57 12.45
CA ALA A 430 21.61 -2.78 11.49
C ALA A 430 21.28 -2.17 10.11
N THR A 431 22.21 -1.38 9.57
CA THR A 431 22.21 -0.98 8.16
C THR A 431 22.40 -2.19 7.27
N GLU A 432 21.67 -2.25 6.15
CA GLU A 432 21.79 -3.33 5.16
C GLU A 432 23.23 -3.36 4.63
N VAL A 433 23.90 -4.52 4.72
CA VAL A 433 25.26 -4.65 4.19
C VAL A 433 25.15 -5.22 2.78
N PHE A 434 25.86 -4.61 1.84
CA PHE A 434 25.93 -5.16 0.49
C PHE A 434 26.62 -6.52 0.47
N GLY A 435 25.94 -7.51 -0.09
CA GLY A 435 26.54 -8.78 -0.44
C GLY A 435 27.31 -8.72 -1.77
N GLN A 436 27.80 -9.88 -2.20
CA GLN A 436 28.50 -10.01 -3.48
C GLN A 436 27.53 -9.84 -4.65
N LYS A 437 28.07 -9.38 -5.79
CA LYS A 437 27.36 -9.42 -7.07
C LYS A 437 27.19 -10.87 -7.50
N ILE A 438 25.95 -11.29 -7.71
CA ILE A 438 25.61 -12.67 -8.07
C ILE A 438 24.87 -12.70 -9.41
N THR A 439 25.03 -13.80 -10.15
CA THR A 439 24.20 -14.17 -11.29
C THR A 439 23.48 -15.46 -10.94
N VAL A 440 22.16 -15.48 -10.99
CA VAL A 440 21.35 -16.60 -10.51
C VAL A 440 20.17 -16.88 -11.43
N PHE A 441 19.83 -18.16 -11.57
CA PHE A 441 18.52 -18.58 -12.05
C PHE A 441 17.56 -18.58 -10.85
N PRO A 442 16.56 -17.67 -10.80
CA PRO A 442 15.73 -17.47 -9.61
C PRO A 442 14.70 -18.60 -9.38
N GLY A 443 14.59 -19.54 -10.32
CA GLY A 443 13.54 -20.57 -10.32
C GLY A 443 12.25 -20.11 -10.99
N ALA A 444 11.23 -20.96 -10.94
CA ALA A 444 9.93 -20.71 -11.53
C ALA A 444 8.92 -20.24 -10.49
N VAL A 445 8.16 -19.20 -10.81
CA VAL A 445 7.02 -18.77 -10.01
C VAL A 445 5.81 -19.64 -10.41
N PRO A 446 5.09 -20.23 -9.45
CA PRO A 446 3.90 -21.01 -9.77
C PRO A 446 2.84 -20.06 -10.35
N ASN A 447 2.20 -20.45 -11.44
CA ASN A 447 1.12 -19.69 -12.06
C ASN A 447 -0.26 -20.01 -11.45
N GLN A 448 -0.30 -20.94 -10.49
CA GLN A 448 -1.47 -21.34 -9.72
C GLN A 448 -1.13 -21.44 -8.22
N LEU A 449 -2.14 -21.40 -7.36
CA LEU A 449 -2.01 -21.63 -5.93
C LEU A 449 -1.36 -23.00 -5.70
N PRO A 450 -0.17 -23.07 -5.09
CA PRO A 450 0.54 -24.33 -4.95
C PRO A 450 -0.20 -25.26 -4.00
N GLN A 451 -0.56 -26.44 -4.51
CA GLN A 451 -1.17 -27.53 -3.73
C GLN A 451 -0.14 -28.17 -2.79
N GLU A 452 -0.60 -28.95 -1.81
CA GLU A 452 0.28 -29.56 -0.80
C GLU A 452 1.46 -30.34 -1.40
N ASN A 453 1.21 -31.14 -2.44
CA ASN A 453 2.26 -31.90 -3.12
C ASN A 453 3.33 -31.01 -3.75
N TYR A 454 2.94 -29.83 -4.24
CA TYR A 454 3.87 -28.88 -4.86
C TYR A 454 4.92 -28.40 -3.85
N TRP A 455 4.51 -28.10 -2.61
CA TRP A 455 5.40 -27.66 -1.53
C TRP A 455 6.36 -28.74 -1.06
N ARG A 456 5.98 -30.03 -1.20
CA ARG A 456 6.84 -31.16 -0.86
C ARG A 456 7.91 -31.41 -1.93
N SER A 457 7.58 -31.17 -3.20
CA SER A 457 8.46 -31.46 -4.34
C SER A 457 9.31 -30.27 -4.79
N ASN A 458 8.94 -29.04 -4.41
CA ASN A 458 9.62 -27.83 -4.86
C ASN A 458 10.06 -26.98 -3.67
N THR A 459 11.28 -26.45 -3.77
CA THR A 459 11.83 -25.50 -2.81
C THR A 459 12.00 -24.15 -3.48
N PHE A 460 11.50 -23.09 -2.84
CA PHE A 460 11.66 -21.73 -3.33
C PHE A 460 12.86 -21.04 -2.69
N ASN A 461 13.60 -20.27 -3.48
CA ASN A 461 14.72 -19.47 -3.00
C ASN A 461 14.88 -18.18 -3.82
N PHE A 462 13.85 -17.34 -3.82
CA PHE A 462 13.90 -16.02 -4.44
C PHE A 462 14.80 -15.09 -3.61
N ILE A 463 15.90 -14.65 -4.20
CA ILE A 463 16.93 -13.86 -3.50
C ILE A 463 16.52 -12.38 -3.46
N ALA A 464 16.82 -11.71 -2.35
CA ALA A 464 16.67 -10.26 -2.22
C ALA A 464 17.92 -9.52 -2.73
N PHE A 465 17.71 -8.40 -3.41
CA PHE A 465 18.77 -7.58 -3.98
C PHE A 465 18.81 -6.19 -3.33
N ALA A 466 20.03 -5.64 -3.23
CA ALA A 466 20.26 -4.26 -2.80
C ALA A 466 20.00 -3.28 -3.97
N PRO A 467 19.71 -2.00 -3.69
CA PRO A 467 19.57 -1.00 -4.75
C PRO A 467 20.86 -0.82 -5.58
N LEU A 468 20.73 -0.27 -6.78
CA LEU A 468 21.87 -0.01 -7.66
C LEU A 468 22.76 1.13 -7.15
N SER A 469 24.08 0.96 -7.27
CA SER A 469 25.15 1.85 -6.75
C SER A 469 25.30 3.19 -7.47
N ASP A 470 24.83 3.31 -8.72
CA ASP A 470 25.14 4.45 -9.60
C ASP A 470 23.91 5.33 -9.89
N LEU A 471 22.96 5.38 -8.95
CA LEU A 471 21.73 6.16 -9.12
C LEU A 471 21.94 7.63 -8.74
N THR A 472 21.48 8.54 -9.60
CA THR A 472 21.49 9.99 -9.32
C THR A 472 20.10 10.52 -9.03
N LYS A 473 19.99 11.62 -8.28
CA LYS A 473 18.70 12.22 -7.90
C LYS A 473 17.89 12.80 -9.07
N HIS A 474 18.57 13.17 -10.15
CA HIS A 474 18.00 13.90 -11.29
C HIS A 474 17.64 13.01 -12.49
N GLN A 475 17.92 11.71 -12.41
CA GLN A 475 17.52 10.75 -13.43
C GLN A 475 16.27 9.98 -13.01
N CYS A 476 15.51 9.49 -14.00
CA CYS A 476 14.44 8.54 -13.76
C CYS A 476 15.00 7.23 -13.20
N LEU A 477 14.46 6.80 -12.06
CA LEU A 477 14.81 5.50 -11.47
C LEU A 477 14.50 4.38 -12.47
N PRO A 478 15.34 3.34 -12.57
CA PRO A 478 15.05 2.20 -13.43
C PRO A 478 13.85 1.45 -12.85
N HIS A 479 12.94 1.00 -13.71
CA HIS A 479 11.69 0.38 -13.28
C HIS A 479 11.24 -0.76 -14.20
N ILE A 480 10.22 -1.50 -13.75
CA ILE A 480 9.45 -2.43 -14.59
C ILE A 480 7.97 -2.03 -14.48
N ARG A 481 7.40 -1.59 -15.61
CA ARG A 481 5.97 -1.28 -15.81
C ARG A 481 5.36 -0.16 -14.95
N MET A 482 6.15 0.76 -14.39
CA MET A 482 5.63 1.95 -13.70
C MET A 482 4.83 2.88 -14.64
N ASP A 483 5.18 2.89 -15.92
CA ASP A 483 4.43 3.53 -16.98
C ASP A 483 3.04 2.92 -17.20
N GLN A 484 2.91 1.59 -17.15
CA GLN A 484 1.60 0.92 -17.20
C GLN A 484 0.76 1.16 -15.93
N VAL A 485 1.41 1.37 -14.78
CA VAL A 485 0.77 1.80 -13.54
C VAL A 485 0.18 3.20 -13.71
N LEU A 486 0.99 4.15 -14.18
CA LEU A 486 0.57 5.52 -14.47
C LEU A 486 -0.56 5.56 -15.50
N GLN A 487 -0.45 4.76 -16.57
CA GLN A 487 -1.47 4.62 -17.59
C GLN A 487 -2.82 4.20 -17.01
N PHE A 488 -2.81 3.16 -16.18
CA PHE A 488 -4.04 2.67 -15.60
C PHE A 488 -4.65 3.70 -14.63
N LEU A 489 -3.85 4.31 -13.77
CA LEU A 489 -4.35 5.15 -12.68
C LEU A 489 -4.70 6.59 -13.10
N LEU A 490 -3.97 7.17 -14.06
CA LEU A 490 -4.00 8.61 -14.32
C LEU A 490 -4.38 9.01 -15.75
N ALA A 491 -4.08 8.19 -16.77
CA ALA A 491 -4.16 8.65 -18.16
C ALA A 491 -5.55 9.11 -18.60
N ASP A 492 -6.62 8.49 -18.08
CA ASP A 492 -8.00 8.89 -18.38
C ASP A 492 -8.39 10.28 -17.84
N LYS A 493 -7.60 10.81 -16.90
CA LYS A 493 -7.74 12.18 -16.37
C LYS A 493 -6.86 13.19 -17.12
N MET A 494 -6.17 12.75 -18.18
CA MET A 494 -5.21 13.54 -18.94
C MET A 494 -5.50 13.49 -20.46
N ILE A 495 -6.78 13.36 -20.83
CA ILE A 495 -7.29 13.18 -22.21
C ILE A 495 -7.57 14.51 -22.93
#